data_AF-A0A7K3ULT0-F1
#
_entry.id   AF-A0A7K3ULT0-F1
#
_cell.length_a   1.000
_cell.length_b   1.000
_cell.length_c   1.000
_cell.angle_alpha   90.00
_cell.angle_beta   90.00
_cell.angle_gamma   90.00
#
_symmetry.space_group_name_H-M   'P 1'
#
loop_
_entity.id
_entity.type
_entity.pdbx_description
1 polymer ?
#
loop_
_entity_poly.entity_id
_entity_poly.type
_entity_poly.pdbx_seq_one_letter_code
_entity_poly.pdbx_strand_id
1 'polypeptide(L)'
;MKLHQPRLKIDRAFAKIDEAKRALGSTGVHRFVARTDAAGDRFIRLRLFDVDDIIHVIIGEAAYQLRSALDVAAVALARYNGAASVNHVYFPFARTQHEFLAKGTQGKMVGLAQPVQDAIASFAPYRGGNELLYGLNDLCNTDKHNNLLATIAEIGNITSAHPSANFLERISIGAFAGRFAAAVIDSGNRALDGLEFKLDPNDGDVDQIATLMTTKMPMAVGLLFSGTDNLDGNEVFQTMSDMAALVGSIIQKLEAASP
;
A
#
# COMPACT_ATOMS: atom_id res chain seq x y z
N MET A 1 -27.29 -15.99 4.61
CA MET A 1 -26.52 -16.05 5.88
C MET A 1 -25.63 -14.82 6.04
N LYS A 2 -25.36 -14.30 7.27
CA LYS A 2 -24.37 -13.23 7.49
C LYS A 2 -22.97 -13.80 7.79
N LEU A 3 -21.95 -13.32 7.08
CA LEU A 3 -20.56 -13.73 7.22
C LEU A 3 -19.81 -12.82 8.21
N HIS A 4 -20.09 -12.98 9.51
CA HIS A 4 -19.52 -12.12 10.55
C HIS A 4 -17.99 -12.23 10.68
N GLN A 5 -17.44 -13.45 10.70
CA GLN A 5 -15.98 -13.65 10.87
C GLN A 5 -15.15 -13.06 9.72
N PRO A 6 -15.53 -13.23 8.43
CA PRO A 6 -14.86 -12.54 7.33
C PRO A 6 -14.88 -11.01 7.48
N ARG A 7 -16.00 -10.43 7.93
CA ARG A 7 -16.12 -8.97 8.14
C ARG A 7 -15.16 -8.47 9.22
N LEU A 8 -15.04 -9.17 10.34
CA LEU A 8 -14.05 -8.82 11.39
C LEU A 8 -12.61 -8.83 10.87
N LYS A 9 -12.28 -9.72 9.93
CA LYS A 9 -10.95 -9.76 9.30
C LYS A 9 -10.72 -8.57 8.37
N ILE A 10 -11.74 -8.14 7.63
CA ILE A 10 -11.67 -6.94 6.80
C ILE A 10 -11.48 -5.69 7.69
N ASP A 11 -12.23 -5.58 8.78
CA ASP A 11 -12.08 -4.48 9.74
C ASP A 11 -10.66 -4.45 10.34
N ARG A 12 -10.10 -5.63 10.66
CA ARG A 12 -8.71 -5.75 11.12
C ARG A 12 -7.71 -5.33 10.05
N ALA A 13 -7.97 -5.62 8.78
CA ALA A 13 -7.10 -5.18 7.68
C ALA A 13 -7.08 -3.65 7.57
N PHE A 14 -8.24 -2.98 7.65
CA PHE A 14 -8.29 -1.52 7.68
C PHE A 14 -7.51 -0.93 8.87
N ALA A 15 -7.69 -1.49 10.06
CA ALA A 15 -6.92 -1.06 11.23
C ALA A 15 -5.40 -1.19 11.03
N LYS A 16 -4.95 -2.22 10.31
CA LYS A 16 -3.53 -2.44 9.97
C LYS A 16 -3.03 -1.45 8.92
N ILE A 17 -3.84 -1.14 7.91
CA ILE A 17 -3.53 -0.08 6.93
C ILE A 17 -3.32 1.27 7.65
N ASP A 18 -4.20 1.62 8.59
CA ASP A 18 -4.07 2.86 9.37
C ASP A 18 -2.91 2.84 10.38
N GLU A 19 -2.55 1.66 10.90
CA GLU A 19 -1.35 1.46 11.71
C GLU A 19 -0.09 1.73 10.88
N ALA A 20 0.01 1.17 9.67
CA ALA A 20 1.12 1.40 8.76
C ALA A 20 1.24 2.87 8.33
N LYS A 21 0.13 3.55 8.03
CA LYS A 21 0.13 5.00 7.72
C LYS A 21 0.72 5.83 8.87
N ARG A 22 0.32 5.53 10.11
CA ARG A 22 0.84 6.22 11.30
C ARG A 22 2.31 5.93 11.55
N ALA A 23 2.73 4.67 11.38
CA ALA A 23 4.13 4.29 11.47
C ALA A 23 4.98 5.03 10.42
N LEU A 24 4.53 5.09 9.16
CA LEU A 24 5.22 5.84 8.11
C LEU A 24 5.33 7.33 8.43
N GLY A 25 4.26 7.95 8.92
CA GLY A 25 4.30 9.37 9.33
C GLY A 25 5.30 9.66 10.45
N SER A 26 5.71 8.65 11.22
CA SER A 26 6.64 8.79 12.34
C SER A 26 8.11 8.49 12.01
N THR A 27 8.41 7.89 10.86
CA THR A 27 9.73 7.29 10.58
C THR A 27 10.78 8.26 10.02
N GLY A 28 10.46 9.53 9.80
CA GLY A 28 11.47 10.50 9.32
C GLY A 28 12.08 10.13 7.96
N VAL A 29 11.27 9.49 7.10
CA VAL A 29 11.60 8.94 5.77
C VAL A 29 12.14 9.96 4.76
N HIS A 30 12.20 11.25 5.11
CA HIS A 30 12.83 12.28 4.32
C HIS A 30 13.62 13.27 5.18
N ARG A 31 14.65 13.86 4.59
CA ARG A 31 15.38 15.00 5.16
C ARG A 31 15.87 15.91 4.05
N PHE A 32 15.83 17.21 4.30
CA PHE A 32 16.57 18.19 3.51
C PHE A 32 17.97 18.33 4.09
N VAL A 33 18.98 18.18 3.24
CA VAL A 33 20.39 18.20 3.62
C VAL A 33 21.09 19.34 2.89
N ALA A 34 21.85 20.13 3.63
CA ALA A 34 22.70 21.17 3.08
C ALA A 34 23.86 20.56 2.28
N ARG A 35 24.16 21.17 1.14
CA ARG A 35 25.36 20.84 0.36
C ARG A 35 25.99 22.11 -0.18
N THR A 36 27.32 22.17 -0.15
CA THR A 36 28.10 23.19 -0.83
C THR A 36 29.02 22.50 -1.83
N ASP A 37 29.09 23.04 -3.04
CA ASP A 37 30.00 22.50 -4.06
C ASP A 37 31.40 23.15 -4.01
N ALA A 38 32.29 22.72 -4.89
CA ALA A 38 33.65 23.24 -4.96
C ALA A 38 33.75 24.72 -5.39
N ALA A 39 32.71 25.24 -6.06
CA ALA A 39 32.61 26.65 -6.47
C ALA A 39 32.07 27.55 -5.35
N GLY A 40 31.61 26.96 -4.23
CA GLY A 40 30.98 27.67 -3.13
C GLY A 40 29.47 27.87 -3.31
N ASP A 41 28.88 27.29 -4.36
CA ASP A 41 27.44 27.32 -4.55
C ASP A 41 26.76 26.43 -3.51
N ARG A 42 25.63 26.92 -2.98
CA ARG A 42 24.88 26.29 -1.89
C ARG A 42 23.60 25.66 -2.44
N PHE A 43 23.31 24.45 -2.00
CA PHE A 43 22.18 23.64 -2.43
C PHE A 43 21.46 23.04 -1.23
N ILE A 44 20.16 22.86 -1.41
CA ILE A 44 19.36 21.99 -0.55
C ILE A 44 19.06 20.72 -1.34
N ARG A 45 19.46 19.57 -0.79
CA ARG A 45 19.22 18.24 -1.35
C ARG A 45 18.13 17.52 -0.57
N LEU A 46 17.13 16.97 -1.24
CA LEU A 46 16.20 16.01 -0.65
C LEU A 46 16.88 14.64 -0.55
N ARG A 47 16.80 14.02 0.63
CA ARG A 47 17.21 12.64 0.86
C ARG A 47 16.04 11.83 1.35
N LEU A 48 15.78 10.71 0.69
CA LEU A 48 14.84 9.70 1.18
C LEU A 48 15.62 8.63 1.93
N PHE A 49 15.05 8.13 3.02
CA PHE A 49 15.61 7.03 3.80
C PHE A 49 14.78 5.78 3.62
N ASP A 50 15.40 4.63 3.91
CA ASP A 50 14.73 3.36 3.89
C ASP A 50 13.53 3.37 4.83
N VAL A 51 12.47 2.72 4.38
CA VAL A 51 11.25 2.52 5.15
C VAL A 51 11.56 1.52 6.24
N ASP A 52 11.12 1.78 7.47
CA ASP A 52 11.31 0.85 8.58
C ASP A 52 10.63 -0.49 8.26
N ASP A 53 11.37 -1.60 8.42
CA ASP A 53 10.92 -2.96 8.14
C ASP A 53 9.58 -3.29 8.83
N ILE A 54 9.28 -2.67 9.97
CA ILE A 54 8.01 -2.87 10.66
C ILE A 54 6.81 -2.50 9.80
N ILE A 55 6.95 -1.53 8.89
CA ILE A 55 5.88 -1.10 7.99
C ILE A 55 5.58 -2.22 6.98
N HIS A 56 6.62 -2.86 6.42
CA HIS A 56 6.46 -4.01 5.52
C HIS A 56 5.70 -5.15 6.22
N VAL A 57 6.04 -5.44 7.48
CA VAL A 57 5.35 -6.45 8.29
C VAL A 57 3.87 -6.10 8.48
N ILE A 58 3.55 -4.85 8.84
CA ILE A 58 2.16 -4.42 9.05
C ILE A 58 1.32 -4.52 7.76
N ILE A 59 1.91 -4.19 6.60
CA ILE A 59 1.25 -4.33 5.30
C ILE A 59 1.02 -5.81 4.96
N GLY A 60 2.01 -6.68 5.20
CA GLY A 60 1.87 -8.14 5.06
C GLY A 60 0.74 -8.70 5.92
N GLU A 61 0.64 -8.26 7.18
CA GLU A 61 -0.46 -8.62 8.08
C GLU A 61 -1.83 -8.18 7.54
N ALA A 62 -1.94 -6.97 6.97
CA ALA A 62 -3.17 -6.50 6.36
C ALA A 62 -3.60 -7.38 5.18
N ALA A 63 -2.66 -7.70 4.26
CA ALA A 63 -2.91 -8.58 3.12
C ALA A 63 -3.35 -9.97 3.59
N TYR A 64 -2.67 -10.52 4.61
CA TYR A 64 -3.03 -11.80 5.21
C TYR A 64 -4.46 -11.81 5.75
N GLN A 65 -4.90 -10.76 6.45
CA GLN A 65 -6.27 -10.70 6.96
C GLN A 65 -7.30 -10.70 5.84
N LEU A 66 -7.07 -9.95 4.76
CA LEU A 66 -7.96 -9.93 3.59
C LEU A 66 -8.04 -11.30 2.91
N ARG A 67 -6.90 -11.94 2.67
CA ARG A 67 -6.86 -13.28 2.07
C ARG A 67 -7.53 -14.32 2.97
N SER A 68 -7.30 -14.22 4.28
CA SER A 68 -7.91 -15.09 5.28
C SER A 68 -9.42 -14.87 5.40
N ALA A 69 -9.93 -13.65 5.19
CA ALA A 69 -11.36 -13.36 5.17
C ALA A 69 -12.08 -14.18 4.08
N LEU A 70 -11.47 -14.27 2.89
CA LEU A 70 -12.00 -15.07 1.78
C LEU A 70 -12.04 -16.57 2.11
N ASP A 71 -10.99 -17.11 2.74
CA ASP A 71 -10.96 -18.54 3.13
C ASP A 71 -11.98 -18.87 4.21
N VAL A 72 -12.07 -18.01 5.23
CA VAL A 72 -13.08 -18.16 6.29
C VAL A 72 -14.49 -18.08 5.72
N ALA A 73 -14.72 -17.24 4.70
CA ALA A 73 -16.00 -17.18 4.02
C ALA A 73 -16.35 -18.48 3.28
N ALA A 74 -15.41 -19.04 2.52
CA ALA A 74 -15.60 -20.31 1.85
C ALA A 74 -15.90 -21.44 2.86
N VAL A 75 -15.14 -21.53 3.94
CA VAL A 75 -15.37 -22.53 5.00
C VAL A 75 -16.74 -22.36 5.66
N ALA A 76 -17.13 -21.12 5.99
CA ALA A 76 -18.42 -20.83 6.61
C ALA A 76 -19.60 -21.23 5.70
N LEU A 77 -19.51 -20.92 4.40
CA LEU A 77 -20.54 -21.26 3.43
C LEU A 77 -20.62 -22.77 3.17
N ALA A 78 -19.49 -23.47 3.13
CA ALA A 78 -19.49 -24.93 3.00
C ALA A 78 -20.14 -25.61 4.22
N ARG A 79 -19.83 -25.14 5.43
CA ARG A 79 -20.49 -25.63 6.66
C ARG A 79 -21.99 -25.38 6.64
N TYR A 80 -22.39 -24.18 6.22
CA TYR A 80 -23.81 -23.84 6.09
C TYR A 80 -24.54 -24.72 5.08
N ASN A 81 -23.85 -25.10 4.00
CA ASN A 81 -24.36 -26.04 2.99
C ASN A 81 -24.21 -27.53 3.38
N GLY A 82 -23.91 -27.83 4.66
CA GLY A 82 -23.89 -29.20 5.18
C GLY A 82 -22.63 -30.01 4.86
N ALA A 83 -21.52 -29.38 4.47
CA ALA A 83 -20.26 -30.09 4.21
C ALA A 83 -19.75 -30.78 5.49
N ALA A 84 -19.54 -32.10 5.42
CA ALA A 84 -19.04 -32.92 6.53
C ALA A 84 -17.57 -32.63 6.89
N SER A 85 -16.78 -32.15 5.92
CA SER A 85 -15.39 -31.75 6.10
C SER A 85 -15.08 -30.50 5.30
N VAL A 86 -14.24 -29.63 5.86
CA VAL A 86 -13.83 -28.35 5.27
C VAL A 86 -12.31 -28.20 5.18
N ASN A 87 -11.55 -29.28 5.42
CA ASN A 87 -10.07 -29.24 5.48
C ASN A 87 -9.41 -28.83 4.16
N HIS A 88 -10.12 -28.97 3.03
CA HIS A 88 -9.67 -28.57 1.70
C HIS A 88 -10.57 -27.50 1.08
N VAL A 89 -11.42 -26.86 1.89
CA VAL A 89 -12.30 -25.77 1.43
C VAL A 89 -11.63 -24.44 1.73
N TYR A 90 -11.39 -23.68 0.68
CA TYR A 90 -10.79 -22.34 0.77
C TYR A 90 -11.08 -21.57 -0.51
N PHE A 91 -10.85 -20.25 -0.50
CA PHE A 91 -11.14 -19.44 -1.67
C PHE A 91 -10.17 -19.79 -2.81
N PRO A 92 -10.67 -20.09 -4.01
CA PRO A 92 -9.83 -20.56 -5.11
C PRO A 92 -9.08 -19.40 -5.77
N PHE A 93 -7.76 -19.57 -5.87
CA PHE A 93 -6.89 -18.80 -6.75
C PHE A 93 -6.19 -19.74 -7.73
N ALA A 94 -5.93 -19.26 -8.94
CA ALA A 94 -5.24 -20.02 -9.99
C ALA A 94 -4.32 -19.09 -10.82
N ARG A 95 -3.27 -19.62 -11.44
CA ARG A 95 -2.35 -18.81 -12.26
C ARG A 95 -2.93 -18.47 -13.64
N THR A 96 -3.94 -19.21 -14.10
CA THR A 96 -4.61 -18.99 -15.38
C THR A 96 -6.09 -19.35 -15.29
N GLN A 97 -6.88 -18.84 -16.24
CA GLN A 97 -8.28 -19.26 -16.39
C GLN A 97 -8.42 -20.78 -16.57
N HIS A 98 -7.53 -21.40 -17.36
CA HIS A 98 -7.55 -22.84 -17.58
C HIS A 98 -7.33 -23.63 -16.28
N GLU A 99 -6.36 -23.21 -15.46
CA GLU A 99 -6.11 -23.82 -14.15
C GLU A 99 -7.28 -23.58 -13.18
N PHE A 100 -7.97 -22.44 -13.28
CA PHE A 100 -9.16 -22.17 -12.49
C PHE A 100 -10.29 -23.18 -12.78
N LEU A 101 -10.47 -23.55 -14.04
CA LEU A 101 -11.47 -24.53 -14.48
C LEU A 101 -11.05 -25.99 -14.22
N ALA A 102 -9.78 -26.24 -13.92
CA ALA A 102 -9.27 -27.58 -13.67
C ALA A 102 -9.79 -28.15 -12.33
N LYS A 103 -9.92 -29.48 -12.27
CA LYS A 103 -10.43 -30.21 -11.09
C LYS A 103 -9.70 -29.85 -9.79
N GLY A 104 -8.41 -29.56 -9.85
CA GLY A 104 -7.63 -29.18 -8.67
C GLY A 104 -8.14 -27.90 -8.00
N THR A 105 -8.35 -26.83 -8.77
CA THR A 105 -8.87 -25.56 -8.25
C THR A 105 -10.34 -25.66 -7.89
N GLN A 106 -11.14 -26.36 -8.70
CA GLN A 106 -12.55 -26.63 -8.39
C GLN A 106 -12.71 -27.45 -7.10
N GLY A 107 -11.73 -28.32 -6.79
CA GLY A 107 -11.66 -29.09 -5.54
C GLY A 107 -11.69 -28.22 -4.28
N LYS A 108 -11.21 -26.97 -4.36
CA LYS A 108 -11.18 -26.01 -3.25
C LYS A 108 -12.57 -25.49 -2.87
N MET A 109 -13.55 -25.65 -3.76
CA MET A 109 -14.94 -25.24 -3.59
C MET A 109 -15.87 -26.41 -3.29
N VAL A 110 -15.34 -27.61 -3.06
CA VAL A 110 -16.14 -28.82 -2.75
C VAL A 110 -16.92 -28.58 -1.46
N GLY A 111 -18.26 -28.60 -1.57
CA GLY A 111 -19.16 -28.32 -0.45
C GLY A 111 -19.83 -26.94 -0.51
N LEU A 112 -19.43 -26.04 -1.41
CA LEU A 112 -20.16 -24.80 -1.67
C LEU A 112 -21.40 -25.06 -2.56
N ALA A 113 -22.49 -24.33 -2.32
CA ALA A 113 -23.65 -24.35 -3.21
C ALA A 113 -23.30 -23.75 -4.59
N GLN A 114 -23.94 -24.23 -5.66
CA GLN A 114 -23.63 -23.77 -7.02
C GLN A 114 -23.71 -22.24 -7.20
N PRO A 115 -24.73 -21.52 -6.67
CA PRO A 115 -24.78 -20.06 -6.80
C PRO A 115 -23.58 -19.36 -6.14
N VAL A 116 -23.02 -19.93 -5.08
CA VAL A 116 -21.81 -19.42 -4.42
C VAL A 116 -20.58 -19.66 -5.28
N GLN A 117 -20.46 -20.85 -5.90
CA GLN A 117 -19.37 -21.15 -6.83
C GLN A 117 -19.40 -20.20 -8.04
N ASP A 118 -20.59 -19.96 -8.60
CA ASP A 118 -20.79 -19.03 -9.72
C ASP A 118 -20.45 -17.59 -9.32
N ALA A 119 -20.82 -17.18 -8.10
CA ALA A 119 -20.45 -15.88 -7.55
C ALA A 119 -18.93 -15.73 -7.43
N ILE A 120 -18.20 -16.74 -6.93
CA ILE A 120 -16.73 -16.74 -6.87
C ILE A 120 -16.14 -16.64 -8.29
N ALA A 121 -16.60 -17.49 -9.21
CA ALA A 121 -16.11 -17.52 -10.59
C ALA A 121 -16.30 -16.17 -11.31
N SER A 122 -17.38 -15.44 -11.01
CA SER A 122 -17.66 -14.13 -11.60
C SER A 122 -16.62 -13.04 -11.25
N PHE A 123 -15.80 -13.25 -10.20
CA PHE A 123 -14.70 -12.35 -9.87
C PHE A 123 -13.39 -12.73 -10.55
N ALA A 124 -13.35 -13.79 -11.36
CA ALA A 124 -12.18 -14.23 -12.12
C ALA A 124 -10.87 -14.24 -11.28
N PRO A 125 -10.77 -15.08 -10.21
CA PRO A 125 -9.67 -15.06 -9.26
C PRO A 125 -8.41 -15.77 -9.81
N TYR A 126 -7.92 -15.28 -10.94
CA TYR A 126 -6.75 -15.80 -11.64
C TYR A 126 -6.00 -14.69 -12.35
N ARG A 127 -4.73 -14.93 -12.70
CA ARG A 127 -3.92 -13.97 -13.49
C ARG A 127 -4.51 -13.78 -14.89
N GLY A 128 -4.61 -12.54 -15.34
CA GLY A 128 -5.35 -12.12 -16.54
C GLY A 128 -6.86 -11.96 -16.31
N GLY A 129 -7.33 -12.15 -15.07
CA GLY A 129 -8.72 -11.97 -14.64
C GLY A 129 -8.86 -10.68 -13.84
N ASN A 130 -9.23 -10.81 -12.56
CA ASN A 130 -9.22 -9.68 -11.63
C ASN A 130 -7.81 -9.52 -11.04
N GLU A 131 -7.02 -8.62 -11.63
CA GLU A 131 -5.64 -8.36 -11.24
C GLU A 131 -5.50 -7.88 -9.79
N LEU A 132 -6.44 -7.10 -9.27
CA LEU A 132 -6.39 -6.63 -7.88
C LEU A 132 -6.63 -7.79 -6.90
N LEU A 133 -7.59 -8.68 -7.21
CA LEU A 133 -7.84 -9.88 -6.40
C LEU A 133 -6.67 -10.85 -6.48
N TYR A 134 -6.13 -11.09 -7.68
CA TYR A 134 -4.98 -11.97 -7.87
C TYR A 134 -3.71 -11.38 -7.23
N GLY A 135 -3.51 -10.07 -7.29
CA GLY A 135 -2.44 -9.34 -6.62
C GLY A 135 -2.46 -9.53 -5.09
N LEU A 136 -3.64 -9.60 -4.46
CA LEU A 136 -3.74 -9.94 -3.03
C LEU A 136 -3.17 -11.34 -2.73
N ASN A 137 -3.44 -12.32 -3.58
CA ASN A 137 -2.88 -13.65 -3.44
C ASN A 137 -1.36 -13.65 -3.68
N ASP A 138 -0.88 -12.86 -4.63
CA ASP A 138 0.55 -12.68 -4.87
C ASP A 138 1.27 -12.08 -3.66
N LEU A 139 0.76 -10.97 -3.10
CA LEU A 139 1.31 -10.35 -1.88
C LEU A 139 1.41 -11.35 -0.73
N CYS A 140 0.33 -12.11 -0.48
CA CYS A 140 0.32 -13.10 0.59
C CYS A 140 1.30 -14.24 0.37
N ASN A 141 1.56 -14.64 -0.88
CA ASN A 141 2.51 -15.70 -1.17
C ASN A 141 3.95 -15.19 -1.06
N THR A 142 4.22 -13.98 -1.55
CA THR A 142 5.52 -13.33 -1.43
C THR A 142 5.93 -13.15 0.03
N ASP A 143 5.04 -12.58 0.86
CA ASP A 143 5.27 -12.37 2.29
C ASP A 143 5.53 -13.67 3.07
N LYS A 144 4.88 -14.78 2.68
CA LYS A 144 5.00 -16.08 3.38
C LYS A 144 6.17 -16.95 2.94
N HIS A 145 6.56 -16.84 1.67
CA HIS A 145 7.43 -17.85 1.04
C HIS A 145 8.67 -17.28 0.38
N ASN A 146 8.68 -15.98 0.04
CA ASN A 146 9.76 -15.39 -0.73
C ASN A 146 10.56 -14.42 0.11
N ASN A 147 9.97 -13.31 0.57
CA ASN A 147 10.61 -12.23 1.33
C ASN A 147 9.56 -11.33 1.99
N LEU A 148 9.96 -10.49 2.94
CA LEU A 148 9.13 -9.36 3.39
C LEU A 148 8.68 -8.53 2.17
N LEU A 149 7.44 -8.04 2.21
CA LEU A 149 6.92 -7.17 1.16
C LEU A 149 7.78 -5.91 1.04
N ALA A 150 8.57 -5.79 -0.02
CA ALA A 150 9.38 -4.62 -0.23
C ALA A 150 8.51 -3.44 -0.68
N THR A 151 8.72 -2.28 -0.06
CA THR A 151 8.14 -1.02 -0.49
C THR A 151 9.20 0.05 -0.57
N ILE A 152 9.04 0.98 -1.51
CA ILE A 152 9.90 2.14 -1.68
C ILE A 152 9.12 3.41 -1.31
N ALA A 153 9.79 4.35 -0.66
CA ALA A 153 9.18 5.65 -0.34
C ALA A 153 9.00 6.50 -1.61
N GLU A 154 7.85 7.13 -1.73
CA GLU A 154 7.56 8.13 -2.76
C GLU A 154 7.12 9.43 -2.09
N ILE A 155 7.51 10.58 -2.66
CA ILE A 155 7.02 11.88 -2.21
C ILE A 155 5.74 12.22 -2.97
N GLY A 156 4.66 12.42 -2.23
CA GLY A 156 3.42 13.00 -2.72
C GLY A 156 3.43 14.53 -2.71
N ASN A 157 2.26 15.13 -2.93
CA ASN A 157 2.13 16.59 -3.01
C ASN A 157 2.64 17.29 -1.74
N ILE A 158 3.40 18.37 -1.96
CA ILE A 158 3.88 19.28 -0.92
C ILE A 158 2.67 19.91 -0.24
N THR A 159 2.57 19.77 1.08
CA THR A 159 1.55 20.46 1.87
C THR A 159 2.16 21.59 2.69
N SER A 160 1.30 22.52 3.08
CA SER A 160 1.58 23.81 3.71
C SER A 160 2.54 23.75 4.90
N ALA A 161 3.07 24.92 5.28
CA ALA A 161 3.93 25.05 6.46
C ALA A 161 3.29 24.44 7.71
N HIS A 162 4.09 23.67 8.47
CA HIS A 162 3.65 22.98 9.66
C HIS A 162 2.93 23.93 10.65
N PRO A 163 1.88 23.51 11.36
CA PRO A 163 1.15 24.37 12.29
C PRO A 163 2.02 25.00 13.38
N SER A 164 3.13 24.36 13.76
CA SER A 164 4.10 24.88 14.74
C SER A 164 5.09 25.91 14.17
N ALA A 165 4.99 26.28 12.89
CA ALA A 165 5.84 27.31 12.29
C ALA A 165 5.33 28.71 12.64
N ASN A 166 6.23 29.58 13.13
CA ASN A 166 5.91 30.99 13.38
C ASN A 166 5.76 31.79 12.06
N PHE A 167 5.33 33.05 12.15
CA PHE A 167 5.06 33.87 10.97
C PHE A 167 6.29 34.02 10.03
N LEU A 168 7.48 34.27 10.58
CA LEU A 168 8.70 34.43 9.78
C LEU A 168 9.18 33.09 9.18
N GLU A 169 9.06 32.00 9.94
CA GLU A 169 9.32 30.65 9.46
C GLU A 169 8.39 30.31 8.29
N ARG A 170 7.09 30.64 8.39
CA ARG A 170 6.10 30.40 7.33
C ARG A 170 6.41 31.13 6.03
N ILE A 171 6.84 32.39 6.11
CA ILE A 171 7.27 33.16 4.93
C ILE A 171 8.49 32.49 4.28
N SER A 172 9.48 32.12 5.09
CA SER A 172 10.72 31.48 4.61
C SER A 172 10.44 30.11 3.97
N ILE A 173 9.64 29.28 4.63
CA ILE A 173 9.20 27.98 4.11
C ILE A 173 8.46 28.16 2.79
N GLY A 174 7.59 29.16 2.66
CA GLY A 174 6.88 29.44 1.41
C GLY A 174 7.84 29.72 0.24
N ALA A 175 8.88 30.51 0.47
CA ALA A 175 9.88 30.80 -0.56
C ALA A 175 10.66 29.54 -0.98
N PHE A 176 11.14 28.76 -0.01
CA PHE A 176 11.89 27.53 -0.29
C PHE A 176 11.02 26.42 -0.88
N ALA A 177 9.77 26.29 -0.43
CA ALA A 177 8.81 25.35 -0.99
C ALA A 177 8.51 25.65 -2.46
N GLY A 178 8.43 26.94 -2.84
CA GLY A 178 8.25 27.34 -4.23
C GLY A 178 9.44 26.94 -5.11
N ARG A 179 10.67 27.12 -4.63
CA ARG A 179 11.87 26.69 -5.37
C ARG A 179 12.00 25.18 -5.45
N PHE A 180 11.68 24.47 -4.37
CA PHE A 180 11.63 23.01 -4.37
C PHE A 180 10.58 22.50 -5.36
N ALA A 181 9.37 23.08 -5.37
CA ALA A 181 8.33 22.70 -6.33
C ALA A 181 8.75 22.95 -7.79
N ALA A 182 9.45 24.06 -8.08
CA ALA A 182 10.03 24.30 -9.39
C ALA A 182 11.04 23.22 -9.77
N ALA A 183 11.95 22.86 -8.86
CA ALA A 183 12.91 21.78 -9.10
C ALA A 183 12.25 20.41 -9.32
N VAL A 184 11.15 20.11 -8.62
CA VAL A 184 10.34 18.90 -8.84
C VAL A 184 9.76 18.92 -10.26
N ILE A 185 9.16 20.02 -10.69
CA ILE A 185 8.59 20.17 -12.05
C ILE A 185 9.69 19.98 -13.11
N ASP A 186 10.85 20.62 -12.92
CA ASP A 186 11.99 20.51 -13.84
C ASP A 186 12.59 19.09 -13.89
N SER A 187 12.44 18.33 -12.80
CA SER A 187 12.91 16.94 -12.73
C SER A 187 12.02 15.95 -13.50
N GLY A 188 10.77 16.32 -13.80
CA GLY A 188 9.80 15.47 -14.47
C GLY A 188 9.50 14.19 -13.67
N ASN A 189 9.61 13.02 -14.31
CA ASN A 189 9.34 11.71 -13.69
C ASN A 189 10.59 11.07 -13.05
N ARG A 190 11.64 11.85 -12.74
CA ARG A 190 12.85 11.30 -12.11
C ARG A 190 12.61 11.03 -10.63
N ALA A 191 13.38 10.09 -10.08
CA ALA A 191 13.39 9.83 -8.65
C ALA A 191 13.72 11.11 -7.88
N LEU A 192 12.94 11.37 -6.83
CA LEU A 192 13.06 12.59 -6.03
C LEU A 192 14.18 12.50 -4.99
N ASP A 193 14.67 11.29 -4.67
CA ASP A 193 15.89 11.15 -3.86
C ASP A 193 17.10 11.74 -4.59
N GLY A 194 17.79 12.65 -3.91
CA GLY A 194 18.90 13.39 -4.48
C GLY A 194 18.50 14.62 -5.29
N LEU A 195 17.19 14.96 -5.39
CA LEU A 195 16.76 16.22 -6.01
C LEU A 195 17.37 17.41 -5.28
N GLU A 196 17.92 18.35 -6.04
CA GLU A 196 18.60 19.54 -5.52
C GLU A 196 17.98 20.81 -6.11
N PHE A 197 17.94 21.87 -5.29
CA PHE A 197 17.73 23.22 -5.77
C PHE A 197 18.76 24.17 -5.17
N LYS A 198 19.17 25.15 -5.96
CA LYS A 198 20.21 26.12 -5.60
C LYS A 198 19.63 27.21 -4.69
N LEU A 199 20.43 27.65 -3.72
CA LEU A 199 20.16 28.82 -2.90
C LEU A 199 20.85 30.06 -3.47
N ASP A 200 20.23 31.21 -3.28
CA ASP A 200 20.78 32.51 -3.60
C ASP A 200 21.85 32.89 -2.57
N PRO A 201 22.86 33.71 -2.91
CA PRO A 201 23.90 34.14 -1.97
C PRO A 201 23.36 34.87 -0.71
N ASN A 202 22.18 35.50 -0.83
CA ASN A 202 21.54 36.23 0.26
C ASN A 202 20.61 35.36 1.11
N ASP A 203 20.36 34.11 0.69
CA ASP A 203 19.67 33.17 1.57
C ASP A 203 20.56 32.93 2.79
N GLY A 204 19.92 32.77 3.95
CA GLY A 204 20.60 32.60 5.23
C GLY A 204 21.48 31.35 5.29
N ASP A 205 21.78 30.91 6.51
CA ASP A 205 22.60 29.74 6.72
C ASP A 205 21.95 28.47 6.13
N VAL A 206 22.72 27.72 5.32
CA VAL A 206 22.20 26.58 4.54
C VAL A 206 21.77 25.42 5.44
N ASP A 207 22.47 25.21 6.56
CA ASP A 207 22.13 24.16 7.54
C ASP A 207 20.87 24.52 8.32
N GLN A 208 20.70 25.80 8.68
CA GLN A 208 19.46 26.29 9.29
C GLN A 208 18.28 26.16 8.33
N ILE A 209 18.46 26.46 7.05
CA ILE A 209 17.41 26.29 6.02
C ILE A 209 17.06 24.81 5.85
N ALA A 210 18.05 23.93 5.73
CA ALA A 210 17.84 22.49 5.64
C ALA A 210 17.08 21.93 6.86
N THR A 211 17.45 22.39 8.06
CA THR A 211 16.78 22.05 9.32
C THR A 211 15.35 22.58 9.36
N LEU A 212 15.14 23.83 8.95
CA LEU A 212 13.82 24.45 8.90
C LEU A 212 12.89 23.71 7.95
N MET A 213 13.35 23.39 6.74
CA MET A 213 12.57 22.62 5.78
C MET A 213 12.26 21.22 6.31
N THR A 214 13.25 20.50 6.83
CA THR A 214 13.03 19.15 7.39
C THR A 214 11.99 19.15 8.52
N THR A 215 12.01 20.16 9.39
CA THR A 215 11.16 20.17 10.60
C THR A 215 9.83 20.88 10.42
N LYS A 216 9.70 21.77 9.44
CA LYS A 216 8.54 22.65 9.27
C LYS A 216 7.86 22.57 7.90
N MET A 217 8.40 21.81 6.95
CA MET A 217 7.78 21.53 5.66
C MET A 217 7.36 20.06 5.60
N PRO A 218 6.16 19.70 6.07
CA PRO A 218 5.70 18.33 6.05
C PRO A 218 5.52 17.87 4.59
N MET A 219 6.27 16.84 4.22
CA MET A 219 6.08 16.17 2.95
C MET A 219 5.13 14.99 3.12
N ALA A 220 4.14 14.88 2.23
CA ALA A 220 3.37 13.65 2.13
C ALA A 220 4.31 12.57 1.60
N VAL A 221 4.50 11.49 2.34
CA VAL A 221 5.24 10.32 1.87
C VAL A 221 4.25 9.19 1.63
N GLY A 222 4.21 8.71 0.40
CA GLY A 222 3.54 7.48 -0.01
C GLY A 222 4.52 6.31 -0.02
N LEU A 223 3.98 5.12 -0.24
CA LEU A 223 4.76 3.92 -0.46
C LEU A 223 4.35 3.31 -1.79
N LEU A 224 5.31 2.85 -2.57
CA LEU A 224 5.06 2.03 -3.74
C LEU A 224 5.46 0.59 -3.44
N PHE A 225 4.69 -0.39 -3.91
CA PHE A 225 5.15 -1.77 -3.92
C PHE A 225 6.38 -1.90 -4.83
N SER A 226 7.36 -2.68 -4.38
CA SER A 226 8.55 -2.99 -5.16
C SER A 226 8.83 -4.49 -5.16
N GLY A 227 9.26 -5.04 -6.30
CA GLY A 227 9.65 -6.44 -6.41
C GLY A 227 8.48 -7.42 -6.30
N THR A 228 7.28 -6.97 -6.66
CA THR A 228 6.07 -7.82 -6.75
C THR A 228 5.75 -8.13 -8.21
N ASP A 229 5.12 -9.27 -8.50
CA ASP A 229 4.89 -9.67 -9.90
C ASP A 229 3.79 -8.85 -10.59
N ASN A 230 2.79 -8.36 -9.84
CA ASN A 230 1.60 -7.69 -10.39
C ASN A 230 1.34 -6.29 -9.86
N LEU A 231 1.99 -5.85 -8.78
CA LEU A 231 1.68 -4.59 -8.12
C LEU A 231 2.87 -3.62 -8.10
N ASP A 232 3.97 -3.95 -8.77
CA ASP A 232 5.17 -3.13 -8.81
C ASP A 232 4.85 -1.69 -9.26
N GLY A 233 5.27 -0.71 -8.48
CA GLY A 233 4.99 0.71 -8.72
C GLY A 233 3.59 1.19 -8.33
N ASN A 234 2.70 0.32 -7.83
CA ASN A 234 1.40 0.76 -7.32
C ASN A 234 1.51 1.34 -5.90
N GLU A 235 0.75 2.39 -5.62
CA GLU A 235 0.71 3.01 -4.29
C GLU A 235 0.04 2.06 -3.29
N VAL A 236 0.76 1.78 -2.20
CA VAL A 236 0.46 0.71 -1.25
C VAL A 236 -0.85 0.95 -0.53
N PHE A 237 -1.07 2.15 0.02
CA PHE A 237 -2.22 2.35 0.91
C PHE A 237 -3.55 2.38 0.16
N GLN A 238 -3.58 2.99 -1.01
CA GLN A 238 -4.72 3.04 -1.91
C GLN A 238 -5.00 1.64 -2.45
N THR A 239 -3.97 0.94 -2.95
CA THR A 239 -4.11 -0.44 -3.43
C THR A 239 -4.66 -1.37 -2.34
N MET A 240 -4.13 -1.29 -1.12
CA MET A 240 -4.61 -2.09 0.01
C MET A 240 -6.05 -1.73 0.43
N SER A 241 -6.43 -0.45 0.36
CA SER A 241 -7.79 0.00 0.62
C SER A 241 -8.76 -0.51 -0.44
N ASP A 242 -8.35 -0.48 -1.72
CA ASP A 242 -9.13 -0.99 -2.85
C ASP A 242 -9.28 -2.51 -2.76
N MET A 243 -8.24 -3.25 -2.37
CA MET A 243 -8.32 -4.67 -2.08
C MET A 243 -9.31 -4.97 -0.95
N ALA A 244 -9.28 -4.18 0.14
CA ALA A 244 -10.20 -4.36 1.26
C ALA A 244 -11.66 -4.11 0.84
N ALA A 245 -11.91 -3.06 0.05
CA ALA A 245 -13.22 -2.78 -0.53
C ALA A 245 -13.68 -3.90 -1.48
N LEU A 246 -12.78 -4.40 -2.34
CA LEU A 246 -13.06 -5.50 -3.25
C LEU A 246 -13.43 -6.78 -2.48
N VAL A 247 -12.65 -7.16 -1.46
CA VAL A 247 -12.96 -8.31 -0.60
C VAL A 247 -14.30 -8.10 0.11
N GLY A 248 -14.60 -6.90 0.59
CA GLY A 248 -15.92 -6.55 1.12
C GLY A 248 -17.06 -6.79 0.13
N SER A 249 -16.87 -6.39 -1.14
CA SER A 249 -17.86 -6.63 -2.20
C SER A 249 -18.05 -8.12 -2.51
N ILE A 250 -16.96 -8.90 -2.46
CA ILE A 250 -17.00 -10.36 -2.63
C ILE A 250 -17.82 -10.97 -1.49
N ILE A 251 -17.50 -10.67 -0.23
CA ILE A 251 -18.24 -11.17 0.92
C ILE A 251 -19.73 -10.84 0.81
N GLN A 252 -20.09 -9.61 0.44
CA GLN A 252 -21.48 -9.22 0.24
C GLN A 252 -22.18 -10.05 -0.85
N LYS A 253 -21.51 -10.29 -1.99
CA LYS A 253 -22.07 -11.11 -3.07
C LYS A 253 -22.24 -12.57 -2.65
N LEU A 254 -21.31 -13.12 -1.86
CA LEU A 254 -21.42 -14.47 -1.32
C LEU A 254 -22.56 -14.59 -0.29
N GLU A 255 -22.77 -13.58 0.55
CA GLU A 255 -23.93 -13.53 1.47
C GLU A 255 -25.25 -13.58 0.71
N ALA A 256 -25.34 -12.87 -0.42
CA ALA A 256 -26.53 -12.81 -1.27
C ALA A 256 -26.76 -14.09 -2.10
N ALA A 257 -25.68 -14.79 -2.48
CA ALA A 257 -25.74 -16.06 -3.22
C ALA A 257 -25.99 -17.27 -2.31
N SER A 258 -25.84 -17.12 -0.99
CA SER A 258 -26.17 -18.16 -0.02
C SER A 258 -27.67 -18.38 0.06
N PRO A 259 -28.17 -19.62 -0.07
CA PRO A 259 -29.57 -19.95 0.14
C PRO A 259 -30.03 -19.73 1.59
#